data_AF-A0A7Y9J3J3-F1
#
_entry.id   AF-A0A7Y9J3J3-F1
#
_cell.length_a   1.000
_cell.length_b   1.000
_cell.length_c   1.000
_cell.angle_alpha   90.00
_cell.angle_beta   90.00
_cell.angle_gamma   90.00
#
_symmetry.space_group_name_H-M   'P 1'
#
loop_
_entity.id
_entity.type
_entity.pdbx_description
1 polymer ?
#
loop_
_entity_poly.entity_id
_entity_poly.type
_entity_poly.pdbx_seq_one_letter_code
_entity_poly.pdbx_strand_id
1 'polypeptide(L)'
;MSVTDEYLKNNETYVANFPGELPLPPARRTAVVACMDARVNPYGALGLTEGDSHVIRNAGGIVADDTIRSLAISQHLLGTEEIILVHHTDCGMVTFTDE
;
A
#
# COMPACT_ATOMS: atom_id res chain seq x y z
N MET A 1 -20.12 17.42 -9.77
CA MET A 1 -19.29 16.21 -9.81
C MET A 1 -18.37 16.26 -8.61
N SER A 2 -18.27 15.16 -7.89
CA SER A 2 -17.31 14.97 -6.79
C SER A 2 -15.95 14.53 -7.34
N VAL A 3 -14.90 14.64 -6.54
CA VAL A 3 -13.57 14.06 -6.88
C VAL A 3 -13.69 12.54 -7.08
N THR A 4 -14.60 11.87 -6.37
CA THR A 4 -14.89 10.45 -6.58
C THR A 4 -15.39 10.18 -8.00
N ASP A 5 -16.25 11.04 -8.56
CA ASP A 5 -16.73 10.89 -9.94
C ASP A 5 -15.58 11.02 -10.95
N GLU A 6 -14.61 11.90 -10.68
CA GLU A 6 -13.40 12.03 -11.50
C GLU A 6 -12.52 10.78 -11.40
N TYR A 7 -12.38 10.19 -10.22
CA TYR A 7 -11.62 8.94 -10.04
C TYR A 7 -12.27 7.76 -10.75
N LEU A 8 -13.60 7.68 -10.76
CA LEU A 8 -14.32 6.67 -11.55
C LEU A 8 -14.01 6.81 -13.05
N LYS A 9 -13.99 8.05 -13.56
CA LYS A 9 -13.64 8.33 -14.95
C LYS A 9 -12.18 7.98 -15.27
N ASN A 10 -11.24 8.33 -14.39
CA ASN A 10 -9.82 7.98 -14.57
C ASN A 10 -9.62 6.46 -14.61
N ASN A 11 -10.38 5.72 -13.79
CA ASN A 11 -10.31 4.26 -13.73
C ASN A 11 -10.71 3.59 -15.06
N GLU A 12 -11.59 4.20 -15.87
CA GLU A 12 -11.94 3.66 -17.20
C GLU A 12 -10.70 3.49 -18.09
N THR A 13 -9.77 4.45 -18.04
CA THR A 13 -8.51 4.39 -18.79
C THR A 13 -7.56 3.35 -18.21
N TYR A 14 -7.50 3.24 -16.87
CA TYR A 14 -6.67 2.24 -16.21
C TYR A 14 -7.09 0.81 -16.57
N VAL A 15 -8.39 0.50 -16.48
CA VAL A 15 -8.93 -0.84 -16.79
C VAL A 15 -8.69 -1.22 -18.25
N ALA A 16 -8.81 -0.27 -19.19
CA ALA A 16 -8.55 -0.52 -20.61
C ALA A 16 -7.10 -0.95 -20.91
N ASN A 17 -6.15 -0.63 -20.02
CA ASN A 17 -4.73 -0.94 -20.17
C ASN A 17 -4.21 -1.95 -19.13
N PHE A 18 -5.07 -2.49 -18.27
CA PHE A 18 -4.65 -3.40 -17.21
C PHE A 18 -4.12 -4.73 -17.81
N PRO A 19 -2.96 -5.25 -17.33
CA PRO A 19 -2.25 -6.37 -17.96
C PRO A 19 -2.98 -7.73 -17.93
N GLY A 20 -4.16 -7.81 -17.30
CA GLY A 20 -4.97 -9.02 -17.20
C GLY A 20 -4.85 -9.72 -15.85
N GLU A 21 -5.17 -11.01 -15.80
CA GLU A 21 -5.16 -11.76 -14.54
C GLU A 21 -3.73 -11.95 -14.01
N LEU A 22 -3.49 -11.47 -12.79
CA LEU A 22 -2.25 -11.68 -12.05
C LEU A 22 -2.50 -12.70 -10.91
N PRO A 23 -1.49 -13.52 -10.55
CA PRO A 23 -1.60 -14.40 -9.40
C PRO A 23 -1.89 -13.63 -8.11
N LEU A 24 -2.68 -14.24 -7.21
CA LEU A 24 -2.98 -13.66 -5.91
C LEU A 24 -1.72 -13.50 -5.01
N PRO A 25 -0.78 -14.48 -4.94
CA PRO A 25 0.44 -14.32 -4.15
C PRO A 25 1.39 -13.26 -4.75
N PRO A 26 1.98 -12.35 -3.94
CA PRO A 26 2.93 -11.36 -4.45
C PRO A 26 4.19 -12.00 -5.03
N ALA A 27 4.55 -11.61 -6.26
CA ALA A 27 5.66 -12.20 -7.01
C ALA A 27 7.02 -12.02 -6.32
N ARG A 28 7.21 -10.91 -5.61
CA ARG A 28 8.45 -10.61 -4.86
C ARG A 28 8.41 -11.12 -3.42
N ARG A 29 7.31 -11.72 -2.98
CA ARG A 29 7.15 -12.26 -1.63
C ARG A 29 7.44 -11.22 -0.54
N THR A 30 7.11 -9.96 -0.80
CA THR A 30 7.34 -8.82 0.10
C THR A 30 6.03 -8.15 0.50
N ALA A 31 6.00 -7.60 1.71
CA ALA A 31 4.94 -6.72 2.19
C ALA A 31 5.53 -5.37 2.62
N VAL A 32 4.94 -4.28 2.12
CA VAL A 32 5.32 -2.91 2.45
C VAL A 32 4.29 -2.34 3.42
N VAL A 33 4.73 -1.81 4.55
CA VAL A 33 3.90 -1.00 5.45
C VAL A 33 4.34 0.46 5.31
N ALA A 34 3.43 1.36 4.93
CA ALA A 34 3.75 2.75 4.68
C ALA A 34 2.70 3.72 5.23
N CYS A 35 3.08 4.98 5.44
CA CYS A 35 2.13 6.04 5.79
C CYS A 35 1.08 6.27 4.68
N MET A 36 -0.13 6.68 5.04
CA MET A 36 -1.20 7.09 4.12
C MET A 36 -1.00 8.47 3.47
N ASP A 37 0.12 9.15 3.77
CA ASP A 37 0.44 10.47 3.23
C ASP A 37 0.33 10.51 1.69
N ALA A 38 -0.41 11.48 1.18
CA ALA A 38 -0.71 11.64 -0.23
C ALA A 38 0.53 11.91 -1.11
N ARG A 39 1.65 12.32 -0.50
CA ARG A 39 2.93 12.58 -1.17
C ARG A 39 3.77 11.31 -1.30
N VAL A 40 3.42 10.24 -0.59
CA VAL A 40 4.12 8.95 -0.65
C VAL A 40 3.45 8.06 -1.68
N ASN A 41 4.18 7.76 -2.76
CA ASN A 41 3.84 6.73 -3.73
C ASN A 41 4.78 5.52 -3.54
N PRO A 42 4.37 4.47 -2.80
CA PRO A 42 5.22 3.30 -2.55
C PRO A 42 5.65 2.58 -3.83
N TYR A 43 4.76 2.50 -4.84
CA TYR A 43 5.07 1.85 -6.11
C TYR A 43 6.20 2.60 -6.83
N GLY A 44 6.08 3.92 -6.97
CA GLY A 44 7.11 4.74 -7.60
C GLY A 44 8.42 4.77 -6.81
N ALA A 45 8.36 4.85 -5.48
CA ALA A 45 9.55 4.94 -4.64
C ALA A 45 10.37 3.64 -4.60
N LEU A 46 9.71 2.48 -4.70
CA LEU A 46 10.35 1.16 -4.63
C LEU A 46 10.48 0.47 -6.00
N GLY A 47 9.97 1.08 -7.08
CA GLY A 47 10.01 0.50 -8.42
C GLY A 47 9.12 -0.73 -8.57
N LEU A 48 7.97 -0.76 -7.89
CA LEU A 48 7.02 -1.87 -7.94
C LEU A 48 6.10 -1.77 -9.16
N THR A 49 5.67 -2.93 -9.64
CA THR A 49 4.61 -3.11 -10.64
C THR A 49 3.47 -3.91 -10.04
N GLU A 50 2.31 -3.96 -10.72
CA GLU A 50 1.14 -4.69 -10.22
C GLU A 50 1.49 -6.17 -9.94
N GLY A 51 1.14 -6.64 -8.75
CA GLY A 51 1.40 -8.02 -8.31
C GLY A 51 2.77 -8.27 -7.65
N ASP A 52 3.67 -7.28 -7.58
CA ASP A 52 4.99 -7.48 -6.98
C ASP A 52 4.93 -7.69 -5.45
N SER A 53 4.25 -6.80 -4.74
CA SER A 53 4.26 -6.72 -3.26
C SER A 53 2.88 -6.37 -2.71
N HIS A 54 2.57 -6.84 -1.50
CA HIS A 54 1.46 -6.25 -0.74
C HIS A 54 1.86 -4.85 -0.25
N VAL A 55 0.91 -3.92 -0.25
CA VAL A 55 1.11 -2.56 0.26
C VAL A 55 0.00 -2.24 1.27
N ILE A 56 0.37 -2.17 2.54
CA ILE A 56 -0.50 -1.86 3.68
C ILE A 56 -0.23 -0.42 4.09
N ARG A 57 -1.28 0.41 4.23
CA ARG A 57 -1.13 1.83 4.56
C ARG A 57 -2.08 2.29 5.66
N ASN A 58 -1.58 3.13 6.57
CA ASN A 58 -2.36 3.80 7.62
C ASN A 58 -1.69 5.12 8.03
N ALA A 59 -2.29 5.85 8.98
CA ALA A 59 -1.72 7.08 9.51
C ALA A 59 -0.36 6.80 10.19
N GLY A 60 0.72 7.36 9.65
CA GLY A 60 2.08 7.19 10.16
C GLY A 60 2.83 5.93 9.70
N GLY A 61 2.16 4.96 9.07
CA GLY A 61 2.78 3.66 8.77
C GLY A 61 3.00 2.83 10.03
N ILE A 62 2.14 3.02 11.04
CA ILE A 62 2.23 2.41 12.37
C ILE A 62 1.88 0.93 12.31
N VAL A 63 2.65 0.11 13.01
CA VAL A 63 2.36 -1.33 13.18
C VAL A 63 1.30 -1.51 14.27
N ALA A 64 0.04 -1.29 13.91
CA ALA A 64 -1.13 -1.54 14.74
C ALA A 64 -1.66 -2.98 14.56
N ASP A 65 -2.63 -3.40 15.37
CA ASP A 65 -3.26 -4.74 15.28
C ASP A 65 -3.75 -5.07 13.87
N ASP A 66 -4.31 -4.10 13.15
CA ASP A 66 -4.75 -4.30 11.77
C ASP A 66 -3.58 -4.53 10.80
N THR A 67 -2.44 -3.90 11.05
CA THR A 67 -1.20 -4.14 10.28
C THR A 67 -0.66 -5.52 10.56
N ILE A 68 -0.63 -5.94 11.83
CA ILE A 68 -0.21 -7.29 12.24
C ILE A 68 -1.12 -8.35 11.63
N ARG A 69 -2.45 -8.15 11.69
CA ARG A 69 -3.45 -9.02 11.05
C ARG A 69 -3.21 -9.14 9.54
N SER A 70 -2.95 -8.02 8.87
CA SER A 70 -2.70 -7.99 7.43
C SER A 70 -1.38 -8.68 7.06
N LEU A 71 -0.32 -8.47 7.83
CA LEU A 71 0.97 -9.15 7.66
C LEU A 71 0.87 -10.65 7.93
N ALA A 72 0.12 -11.08 8.95
CA ALA A 72 -0.11 -12.49 9.24
C ALA A 72 -0.80 -13.20 8.06
N ILE A 73 -1.83 -12.59 7.47
CA ILE A 73 -2.47 -13.09 6.25
C ILE A 73 -1.47 -13.13 5.08
N SER A 74 -0.74 -12.04 4.88
CA SER A 74 0.27 -11.91 3.82
C SER A 74 1.31 -13.03 3.88
N GLN A 75 1.81 -13.35 5.06
CA GLN A 75 2.83 -14.38 5.24
C GLN A 75 2.25 -15.79 5.21
N HIS A 76 1.24 -16.07 6.05
CA HIS A 76 0.75 -17.44 6.26
C HIS A 76 -0.12 -17.96 5.12
N LEU A 77 -0.85 -17.08 4.42
CA LEU A 77 -1.79 -17.48 3.38
C LEU A 77 -1.29 -17.12 1.98
N LEU A 78 -0.47 -16.07 1.85
CA LEU A 78 -0.06 -15.50 0.56
C LEU A 78 1.46 -15.53 0.33
N GLY A 79 2.23 -16.11 1.25
CA GLY A 79 3.61 -16.55 1.01
C GLY A 79 4.67 -15.44 1.00
N THR A 80 4.39 -14.24 1.50
CA THR A 80 5.43 -13.21 1.71
C THR A 80 6.38 -13.61 2.82
N GLU A 81 7.65 -13.26 2.70
CA GLU A 81 8.72 -13.58 3.67
C GLU A 81 9.43 -12.33 4.20
N GLU A 82 9.33 -11.21 3.49
CA GLU A 82 10.07 -9.98 3.79
C GLU A 82 9.12 -8.82 4.06
N ILE A 83 9.47 -7.96 5.02
CA ILE A 83 8.67 -6.79 5.41
C ILE A 83 9.53 -5.53 5.29
N ILE A 84 9.00 -4.51 4.62
CA ILE A 84 9.62 -3.19 4.46
C ILE A 84 8.74 -2.16 5.18
N LEU A 85 9.32 -1.43 6.14
CA LEU A 85 8.64 -0.34 6.84
C LEU A 85 9.09 1.01 6.28
N VAL A 86 8.14 1.82 5.80
CA VAL A 86 8.40 3.11 5.17
C VAL A 86 7.71 4.22 5.94
N HIS A 87 8.48 4.92 6.76
CA HIS A 87 8.10 6.21 7.34
C HIS A 87 8.58 7.34 6.42
N HIS A 88 8.18 8.58 6.71
CA HIS A 88 8.64 9.73 5.94
C HIS A 88 8.85 10.97 6.83
N THR A 89 9.67 11.89 6.34
CA THR A 89 9.85 13.22 6.93
C THR A 89 8.58 14.07 6.76
N ASP A 90 8.40 15.07 7.64
CA ASP A 90 7.22 15.95 7.63
C ASP A 90 5.90 15.17 7.72
N CYS A 91 5.90 14.14 8.56
CA CYS A 91 4.72 13.32 8.81
C CYS A 91 3.74 14.04 9.74
N GLY A 92 2.45 14.04 9.41
CA GLY A 92 1.43 14.61 10.28
C GLY A 92 1.42 14.01 11.69
N MET A 93 1.86 12.76 11.86
CA MET A 93 1.91 12.10 13.16
C MET A 93 2.95 12.70 14.13
N VAL A 94 3.82 13.60 13.68
CA VAL A 94 4.74 14.33 14.58
C VAL A 94 4.22 15.72 14.99
N THR A 95 3.00 16.10 14.58
CA THR A 95 2.47 17.45 14.81
C THR A 95 1.43 17.52 15.93
N PHE A 96 1.12 16.41 16.59
CA PHE A 96 0.16 16.35 17.69
C PHE A 96 0.53 15.24 18.68
N THR A 97 -0.04 15.32 19.88
CA THR A 97 0.00 14.29 20.93
C THR A 97 -1.39 13.69 21.09
N ASP A 98 -1.49 12.53 21.72
CA ASP A 98 -2.78 11.88 22.00
C ASP A 98 -3.61 12.61 23.08
N GLU A 99 -3.00 13.55 23.81
CA GLU A 99 -3.66 14.41 24.81
C GLU A 99 -4.62 15.45 24.20
#